data_AF-A0A934WZL4-F1
#
_entry.id   AF-A0A934WZL4-F1
#
_cell.length_a   1.000
_cell.length_b   1.000
_cell.length_c   1.000
_cell.angle_alpha   90.00
_cell.angle_beta   90.00
_cell.angle_gamma   90.00
#
_symmetry.space_group_name_H-M   'P 1'
#
loop_
_entity.id
_entity.type
_entity.pdbx_description
1 polymer ?
#
loop_
_entity_poly.entity_id
_entity_poly.type
_entity_poly.pdbx_seq_one_letter_code
_entity_poly.pdbx_strand_id
1 'polypeptide(L)' 'MKKGLISGILLVAIGTFVVYWSVDHSPYAPLGEQVKDVFDSNSYRMSEFWYYTSLVVGTIIALLGLRNILRK' A
#
# COMPACT_ATOMS: atom_id res chain seq x y z
N MET A 1 9.31 23.03 9.86
CA MET A 1 9.59 21.66 10.37
C MET A 1 10.98 21.22 9.91
N LYS A 2 11.73 20.46 10.71
CA LYS A 2 13.02 19.90 10.24
C LYS A 2 12.77 19.08 8.96
N LYS A 3 13.61 19.24 7.93
CA LYS A 3 13.43 18.56 6.62
C LYS A 3 13.23 17.04 6.77
N GLY A 4 13.91 16.40 7.73
CA GLY A 4 13.77 14.97 8.03
C GLY A 4 12.41 14.55 8.60
N LEU A 5 11.71 15.44 9.31
CA LEU A 5 10.36 15.16 9.83
C LEU A 5 9.33 15.11 8.70
N ILE A 6 9.40 16.07 7.77
CA ILE A 6 8.50 16.12 6.62
C ILE A 6 8.73 14.91 5.71
N SER A 7 9.99 14.60 5.38
CA SER A 7 10.29 13.43 4.55
C SER A 7 9.86 12.13 5.21
N GLY A 8 10.01 12.01 6.53
CA GLY A 8 9.52 10.87 7.30
C GLY A 8 8.01 10.69 7.22
N ILE A 9 7.23 11.77 7.43
CA ILE A 9 5.77 11.73 7.32
C ILE A 9 5.33 11.34 5.90
N LEU A 10 5.96 11.92 4.87
CA LEU A 10 5.64 11.61 3.48
C LEU A 10 5.89 10.13 3.16
N LEU A 11 7.02 9.58 3.59
CA LEU A 11 7.32 8.16 3.40
C LEU A 11 6.32 7.26 4.13
N VAL A 12 5.91 7.59 5.36
CA VAL A 12 4.86 6.84 6.06
C VAL A 12 3.56 6.88 5.27
N ALA A 13 3.13 8.04 4.81
CA ALA A 13 1.91 8.21 4.02
C ALA A 13 1.97 7.39 2.72
N ILE A 14 3.06 7.49 1.95
CA ILE A 14 3.24 6.75 0.69
C ILE A 14 3.24 5.23 0.95
N GLY A 15 4.02 4.76 1.93
CA GLY A 15 4.10 3.32 2.23
C GLY A 15 2.76 2.75 2.69
N THR A 16 2.04 3.48 3.55
CA THR A 16 0.72 3.08 4.04
C THR A 16 -0.30 3.07 2.90
N PHE A 17 -0.27 4.07 2.02
CA PHE A 17 -1.11 4.11 0.83
C PHE A 17 -0.86 2.91 -0.09
N VAL A 18 0.39 2.56 -0.36
CA VAL A 18 0.72 1.38 -1.18
C VAL A 18 0.17 0.11 -0.54
N VAL A 19 0.33 -0.07 0.77
CA VAL A 19 -0.23 -1.24 1.48
C VAL A 19 -1.76 -1.26 1.38
N TYR A 20 -2.42 -0.14 1.66
CA TYR A 20 -3.88 -0.02 1.55
C TYR A 20 -4.36 -0.36 0.14
N TRP A 21 -3.75 0.23 -0.88
CA TRP A 21 -4.10 -0.01 -2.28
C TRP A 21 -3.89 -1.47 -2.69
N SER A 22 -2.83 -2.10 -2.18
CA SER A 22 -2.56 -3.53 -2.42
C SER A 22 -3.63 -4.43 -1.81
N VAL A 23 -4.10 -4.09 -0.60
CA VAL A 23 -5.18 -4.83 0.07
C VAL A 23 -6.49 -4.70 -0.70
N ASP A 24 -6.81 -3.49 -1.16
CA ASP A 24 -8.01 -3.20 -1.96
C ASP A 24 -8.01 -3.97 -3.29
N HIS A 25 -6.84 -4.16 -3.91
CA HIS A 25 -6.70 -4.87 -5.19
C HIS A 25 -6.21 -6.32 -5.02
N SER A 26 -6.43 -6.92 -3.84
CA SER A 26 -5.96 -8.27 -3.52
C SER A 26 -6.51 -9.36 -4.46
N PRO A 27 -5.69 -10.32 -4.92
CA PRO A 27 -6.17 -11.49 -5.68
C PRO A 27 -7.07 -12.42 -4.85
N TYR A 28 -7.05 -12.28 -3.53
CA TYR A 28 -7.79 -13.13 -2.60
C TYR A 28 -9.11 -12.51 -2.14
N ALA A 29 -9.70 -11.63 -2.95
CA ALA A 29 -10.97 -11.00 -2.64
C ALA A 29 -12.08 -12.06 -2.43
N PRO A 30 -13.01 -11.86 -1.47
CA PRO A 30 -14.13 -12.77 -1.27
C PRO A 30 -14.98 -12.92 -2.54
N LEU A 31 -15.64 -14.06 -2.73
CA LEU A 31 -16.51 -14.32 -3.90
C LEU A 31 -17.54 -13.20 -4.16
N GLY A 32 -18.10 -12.60 -3.10
CA GLY A 32 -19.05 -11.49 -3.23
C GLY A 32 -18.45 -10.22 -3.83
N GLU A 33 -17.15 -9.98 -3.64
CA GLU A 33 -16.44 -8.87 -4.27
C GLU A 33 -16.01 -9.21 -5.70
N GLN A 34 -15.55 -10.45 -5.93
CA GLN A 34 -15.21 -10.91 -7.28
C GLN A 34 -16.41 -10.83 -8.24
N VAL A 35 -17.62 -11.11 -7.74
CA VAL A 35 -18.85 -10.95 -8.53
C VAL A 35 -19.11 -9.48 -8.85
N LYS A 36 -18.90 -8.55 -7.91
CA LYS A 36 -19.05 -7.10 -8.16
C LYS A 36 -18.05 -6.61 -9.21
N ASP A 37 -16.83 -7.12 -9.18
CA ASP A 37 -15.78 -6.77 -10.15
C ASP A 37 -16.20 -7.10 -11.59
N VAL A 38 -16.89 -8.22 -11.81
CA VAL A 38 -17.41 -8.58 -13.15
C VAL A 38 -18.41 -7.54 -13.69
N PHE A 39 -19.13 -6.84 -12.80
CA PHE A 39 -20.09 -5.80 -13.17
C PHE A 39 -19.48 -4.38 -13.17
N ASP A 40 -18.27 -4.20 -12.63
CA ASP A 40 -17.56 -2.93 -12.63
C ASP A 40 -16.40 -2.98 -13.63
N SER A 41 -16.53 -2.27 -14.75
CA SER A 41 -15.51 -2.21 -15.80
C SER A 41 -14.19 -1.58 -15.33
N ASN A 42 -14.16 -0.94 -14.17
CA ASN A 42 -12.95 -0.35 -13.58
C ASN A 42 -12.32 -1.24 -12.49
N SER A 43 -12.89 -2.43 -12.23
CA SER A 43 -12.32 -3.34 -11.26
C SER A 43 -10.97 -3.87 -11.76
N TYR A 44 -9.99 -3.84 -10.87
CA TYR A 44 -8.65 -4.37 -11.12
C TYR A 44 -8.24 -5.22 -9.91
N ARG A 45 -7.74 -6.43 -10.16
CA ARG A 45 -7.13 -7.27 -9.12
C ARG A 45 -5.70 -7.59 -9.54
N MET A 46 -4.79 -7.52 -8.59
CA MET A 46 -3.37 -7.77 -8.82
C MET A 46 -3.11 -9.27 -8.96
N SER A 47 -2.00 -9.65 -9.62
CA SER A 47 -1.49 -11.02 -9.48
C SER A 47 -0.88 -11.23 -8.10
N GLU A 48 -0.83 -12.48 -7.63
CA GLU A 48 -0.24 -12.83 -6.32
C GLU A 48 1.19 -12.27 -6.15
N PHE A 49 2.01 -12.40 -7.20
CA PHE A 49 3.36 -11.87 -7.19
C PHE A 49 3.39 -10.37 -6.94
N TRP A 50 2.54 -9.60 -7.66
CA TRP A 50 2.49 -8.16 -7.50
C TRP A 50 1.90 -7.75 -6.15
N TYR A 51 0.89 -8.47 -5.67
CA TYR A 51 0.28 -8.24 -4.36
C TYR A 51 1.29 -8.36 -3.22
N TYR A 52 2.06 -9.44 -3.16
CA TYR A 52 3.08 -9.61 -2.13
C TYR A 52 4.24 -8.62 -2.29
N THR A 53 4.63 -8.34 -3.54
CA THR A 53 5.68 -7.35 -3.83
C THR A 53 5.28 -5.97 -3.31
N SER A 54 4.06 -5.51 -3.61
CA SER A 54 3.59 -4.19 -3.20
C SER A 54 3.38 -4.09 -1.69
N LEU A 55 2.90 -5.17 -1.03
CA LEU A 55 2.84 -5.23 0.43
C LEU A 55 4.23 -5.07 1.08
N VAL A 56 5.22 -5.84 0.61
CA VAL A 56 6.58 -5.78 1.14
C VAL A 56 7.20 -4.39 0.89
N VAL A 57 7.10 -3.88 -0.34
CA VAL A 57 7.65 -2.57 -0.70
C VAL A 57 6.98 -1.44 0.08
N GLY A 58 5.65 -1.43 0.17
CA GLY A 58 4.90 -0.42 0.94
C GLY A 58 5.27 -0.45 2.42
N THR A 59 5.40 -1.63 3.00
CA THR A 59 5.84 -1.81 4.39
C THR A 59 7.25 -1.27 4.62
N ILE A 60 8.21 -1.59 3.73
CA ILE A 60 9.58 -1.07 3.83
C ILE A 60 9.60 0.46 3.74
N ILE A 61 8.86 1.05 2.81
CA ILE A 61 8.75 2.52 2.66
C ILE A 61 8.21 3.16 3.94
N ALA A 62 7.15 2.59 4.53
CA ALA A 62 6.57 3.10 5.77
C ALA A 62 7.56 3.01 6.95
N LEU A 63 8.29 1.89 7.07
CA LEU A 63 9.31 1.71 8.10
C LEU A 63 10.49 2.68 7.94
N LEU A 64 10.91 2.98 6.71
CA LEU A 64 11.92 4.02 6.45
C LEU A 64 11.41 5.40 6.84
N GLY A 65 10.13 5.70 6.59
CA GLY A 65 9.50 6.93 7.06
C GLY A 65 9.49 7.05 8.57
N LEU A 66 9.05 6.01 9.27
CA LEU A 66 9.10 5.93 10.74
C LEU A 66 10.52 6.12 11.28
N ARG A 67 11.52 5.46 10.69
CA ARG A 67 12.93 5.64 11.05
C ARG A 67 13.37 7.10 10.94
N ASN A 68 12.97 7.80 9.90
CA ASN A 68 13.33 9.21 9.68
C ASN A 68 12.67 10.14 10.71
N ILE A 69 11.43 9.85 11.13
CA ILE A 69 10.74 10.59 12.20
C ILE A 69 11.43 10.37 13.55
N LEU A 70 11.80 9.12 13.85
CA LEU A 70 12.36 8.73 15.14
C LEU A 70 13.82 9.19 15.34
N ARG A 71 14.59 9.35 14.26
CA ARG A 71 16.01 9.75 14.29
C ARG A 71 16.27 11.27 14.38
N LYS A 72 15.26 12.07 14.76
CA LYS A 72 15.22 13.54 15.03
C LYS A 72 16.45 14.42 14.70
#